data_AF-A0A268HHC9-F1
#
_entry.id   AF-A0A268HHC9-F1
#
_cell.length_a   1.000
_cell.length_b   1.000
_cell.length_c   1.000
_cell.angle_alpha   90.00
_cell.angle_beta   90.00
_cell.angle_gamma   90.00
#
_symmetry.space_group_name_H-M   'P 1'
#
loop_
_entity.id
_entity.type
_entity.pdbx_description
1 polymer ?
#
loop_
_entity_poly.entity_id
_entity_poly.type
_entity_poly.pdbx_seq_one_letter_code
_entity_poly.pdbx_strand_id
1 'polypeptide(L)' 'MCHGQDLSGGNGGPPLDNLGATYTKEELVDIMENGKGGMPAGQAEGEEAEKIAEWLQEQQ' A
#
# COMPACT_ATOMS: atom_id res chain seq x y z
N MET A 1 -13.86 0.33 -4.52
CA MET A 1 -12.52 -0.29 -4.63
C MET A 1 -11.53 0.82 -4.93
N CYS A 2 -10.60 1.11 -4.00
CA CYS A 2 -9.76 2.30 -4.09
C CYS A 2 -8.59 2.11 -5.07
N HIS A 3 -7.92 0.95 -5.04
CA HIS A 3 -6.71 0.67 -5.83
C HIS A 3 -6.97 -0.18 -7.08
N GLY A 4 -8.21 -0.27 -7.56
CA GLY A 4 -8.54 -1.18 -8.66
C GLY A 4 -8.61 -2.65 -8.21
N GLN A 5 -9.11 -3.52 -9.10
CA GLN A 5 -9.37 -4.93 -8.79
C GLN A 5 -8.13 -5.80 -8.96
N ASP A 6 -7.24 -5.34 -9.82
CA ASP A 6 -5.94 -5.89 -10.17
C ASP A 6 -4.78 -5.05 -9.61
N LEU A 7 -5.08 -4.11 -8.71
CA LEU A 7 -4.10 -3.16 -8.14
C LEU A 7 -3.49 -2.16 -9.14
N SER A 8 -4.03 -2.10 -10.37
CA SER A 8 -3.62 -1.12 -11.41
C SER A 8 -4.08 0.32 -11.11
N GLY A 9 -4.64 0.55 -9.92
CA GLY A 9 -5.13 1.85 -9.50
C GLY A 9 -6.53 2.16 -10.01
N GLY A 10 -7.07 3.29 -9.61
CA GLY A 10 -8.38 3.75 -10.07
C GLY A 10 -8.77 5.10 -9.51
N ASN A 11 -10.03 5.47 -9.67
CA ASN A 11 -10.55 6.77 -9.20
C ASN A 11 -10.45 6.98 -7.67
N GLY A 12 -10.23 5.91 -6.90
CA GLY A 12 -10.14 5.97 -5.44
C GLY A 12 -8.71 5.92 -4.88
N GLY A 13 -7.69 5.79 -5.71
CA GLY A 13 -6.32 5.60 -5.24
C GLY A 13 -5.32 5.31 -6.37
N PRO A 14 -4.02 5.58 -6.13
CA PRO A 14 -2.96 5.27 -7.08
C PRO A 14 -2.82 3.76 -7.29
N PRO A 15 -2.17 3.32 -8.36
CA PRO A 15 -1.79 1.93 -8.50
C PRO A 15 -0.80 1.51 -7.42
N LEU A 16 -0.77 0.20 -7.12
CA LEU A 16 0.13 -0.38 -6.12
C LEU A 16 1.21 -1.26 -6.75
N ASP A 17 1.43 -1.14 -8.06
CA ASP A 17 2.55 -1.76 -8.75
C ASP A 17 3.85 -0.96 -8.51
N ASN A 18 4.99 -1.64 -8.54
CA ASN A 18 6.32 -1.01 -8.45
C ASN A 18 6.58 -0.13 -7.22
N LEU A 19 5.83 -0.34 -6.12
CA LEU A 19 6.00 0.46 -4.91
C LEU A 19 7.35 0.23 -4.24
N GLY A 20 7.97 -0.94 -4.40
CA GLY A 20 9.30 -1.24 -3.88
C GLY A 20 10.42 -0.35 -4.44
N ALA A 21 10.20 0.31 -5.60
CA ALA A 21 11.14 1.29 -6.14
C ALA A 21 10.98 2.69 -5.53
N THR A 22 9.83 2.96 -4.89
CA THR A 22 9.45 4.29 -4.39
C THR A 22 9.43 4.35 -2.86
N TYR A 23 9.08 3.26 -2.20
CA TYR A 23 8.85 3.20 -0.76
C TYR A 23 9.57 2.00 -0.11
N THR A 24 10.09 2.19 1.10
CA THR A 24 10.59 1.09 1.93
C THR A 24 9.45 0.31 2.58
N LYS A 25 9.76 -0.85 3.15
CA LYS A 25 8.77 -1.71 3.82
C LYS A 25 8.15 -0.95 4.99
N GLU A 26 8.97 -0.24 5.75
CA GLU A 26 8.54 0.57 6.89
C GLU A 26 7.64 1.73 6.46
N GLU A 27 7.95 2.39 5.34
CA GLU A 27 7.10 3.46 4.80
C GLU A 27 5.75 2.92 4.32
N LEU A 28 5.71 1.72 3.72
CA LEU A 28 4.46 1.08 3.32
C LEU A 28 3.61 0.69 4.53
N VAL A 29 4.22 0.17 5.59
CA VAL A 29 3.55 -0.10 6.88
C VAL A 29 2.99 1.19 7.46
N ASP A 30 3.80 2.26 7.53
CA ASP A 30 3.37 3.56 8.04
C ASP A 30 2.18 4.13 7.24
N ILE A 31 2.18 4.00 5.91
CA ILE A 31 1.07 4.43 5.05
C ILE A 31 -0.21 3.62 5.33
N MET A 32 -0.09 2.31 5.60
CA MET A 32 -1.24 1.46 5.90
C MET A 32 -1.83 1.75 7.29
N GLU A 33 -0.97 2.02 8.26
CA GLU A 33 -1.36 2.31 9.64
C GLU A 33 -1.88 3.74 9.80
N ASN A 34 -1.15 4.73 9.27
CA ASN A 34 -1.42 6.15 9.48
C ASN A 34 -2.17 6.82 8.30
N GLY A 35 -2.29 6.13 7.17
CA GLY A 35 -2.88 6.70 5.96
C GLY A 35 -1.93 7.67 5.25
N LYS A 36 -2.29 8.06 4.03
CA LYS A 36 -1.53 9.04 3.25
C LYS A 36 -2.41 9.80 2.27
N GLY A 37 -2.43 11.13 2.41
CA GLY A 37 -3.24 12.00 1.55
C GLY A 37 -4.72 11.66 1.67
N GLY A 38 -5.30 11.08 0.61
CA GLY A 38 -6.69 10.62 0.59
C GLY A 38 -6.91 9.19 1.09
N MET A 39 -5.84 8.43 1.35
CA MET A 39 -5.93 7.08 1.92
C MET A 39 -6.18 7.18 3.43
N PRO A 40 -7.28 6.62 3.95
CA PRO A 40 -7.56 6.60 5.39
C PRO A 40 -6.55 5.73 6.15
N ALA A 41 -6.36 6.04 7.43
CA ALA A 41 -5.56 5.25 8.37
C ALA A 41 -6.22 3.90 8.70
N GLY A 42 -5.45 2.99 9.30
CA GLY A 42 -5.92 1.70 9.82
C GLY A 42 -6.46 0.76 8.73
N GLN A 43 -5.84 0.75 7.55
CA GLN A 43 -6.21 -0.22 6.49
C GLN A 43 -5.60 -1.59 6.75
N ALA A 44 -4.42 -1.64 7.37
CA ALA A 44 -3.77 -2.82 7.91
C ALA A 44 -2.83 -2.37 9.04
N GLU A 45 -2.59 -3.25 10.03
CA GLU A 45 -1.76 -2.93 11.21
C GLU A 45 -0.89 -4.12 11.61
N GLY A 46 0.25 -3.85 12.22
CA GLY A 46 1.14 -4.88 12.78
C GLY A 46 1.63 -5.90 11.74
N GLU A 47 1.56 -7.19 12.09
CA GLU A 47 2.09 -8.27 11.24
C GLU A 47 1.36 -8.37 9.87
N GLU A 48 0.09 -7.96 9.79
CA GLU A 48 -0.64 -7.91 8.53
C GLU A 48 -0.07 -6.83 7.60
N ALA A 49 0.16 -5.62 8.12
CA ALA A 49 0.77 -4.53 7.37
C ALA A 49 2.17 -4.91 6.88
N GLU A 50 2.96 -5.57 7.73
CA GLU A 50 4.30 -6.03 7.34
C GLU A 50 4.28 -7.04 6.18
N LYS A 51 3.36 -8.01 6.21
CA LYS A 51 3.22 -9.01 5.13
C LYS A 51 2.73 -8.40 3.83
N ILE A 52 1.79 -7.45 3.92
CA ILE A 52 1.30 -6.73 2.74
C ILE A 52 2.43 -5.86 2.16
N ALA A 53 3.18 -5.15 3.00
CA ALA A 53 4.28 -4.31 2.57
C ALA A 53 5.37 -5.13 1.86
N GLU A 54 5.73 -6.29 2.44
CA GLU A 54 6.69 -7.21 1.84
C GLU A 54 6.21 -7.74 0.48
N TRP A 55 4.96 -8.17 0.39
CA TRP A 55 4.37 -8.61 -0.87
C TRP A 55 4.34 -7.50 -1.93
N LEU A 56 4.00 -6.26 -1.54
CA LEU A 56 4.00 -5.09 -2.44
C LEU A 56 5.40 -4.71 -2.92
N GLN A 57 6.45 -4.96 -2.13
CA GLN A 57 7.82 -4.76 -2.58
C GLN A 57 8.27 -5.78 -3.61
N GLU A 58 7.75 -7.01 -3.54
CA GLU A 58 8.05 -8.07 -4.51
C GLU A 58 7.25 -7.93 -5.82
N GLN A 59 6.14 -7.18 -5.82
CA GLN A 59 5.35 -6.89 -7.01
C GLN A 59 6.02 -5.83 -7.89
N GLN A 60 6.38 -6.24 -9.12
CA GLN A 60 6.94 -5.41 -10.20
C GLN A 60 5.91 -5.23 -11.32
#